data_AF-A0A0C5W821-F1
#
_entry.id   AF-A0A0C5W821-F1
#
_cell.length_a   1.000
_cell.length_b   1.000
_cell.length_c   1.000
_cell.angle_alpha   90.00
_cell.angle_beta   90.00
_cell.angle_gamma   90.00
#
_symmetry.space_group_name_H-M   'P 1'
#
loop_
_entity.id
_entity.type
_entity.pdbx_description
1 polymer ?
#
loop_
_entity_poly.entity_id
_entity_poly.type
_entity_poly.pdbx_seq_one_letter_code
_entity_poly.pdbx_strand_id
1 'polypeptide(L)'
;MKQFLSYIFLIFTVLCFSQEKQHASYIDFNYFTGNIALHNNSILHLINGHPEGVIVSWNKKTFGYNDWEQRYNYPDYGATFIYQNLKNNVLGNNYSLYAHYNFYFLNRNLMFRIAQGMGYTTNPYDKETNYRNIAFGTRLLSSTFVMLNYKKERIFDKFGVQAGVSLIHYSNANFKSPNNGTNSITVNLGVTYNLDANEPEYVTTLDGVKEKFTEPIKYNFVVRGGLNESDVIGSGQYPFVVLSAYADKRINVKSSLQLGTDVFFSRFLKEHIYFKSVAFPEENLSGDEDYKRVGIFAGHELFVNRTSLITQLGYYVYYPFDFEGRTYVRVGLKRYLNEKWFGTMTLKSHGARAEGVEFGVGVRL
;
A
#
# COMPACT_ATOMS: atom_id res chain seq x y z
N MET A 1 -20.14 35.31 6.79
CA MET A 1 -19.25 34.88 5.68
C MET A 1 -18.03 35.78 5.49
N LYS A 2 -18.15 37.11 5.40
CA LYS A 2 -16.99 38.02 5.22
C LYS A 2 -15.92 37.89 6.33
N GLN A 3 -16.33 37.82 7.60
CA GLN A 3 -15.38 37.70 8.72
C GLN A 3 -14.67 36.33 8.77
N PHE A 4 -15.35 35.25 8.38
CA PHE A 4 -14.76 33.89 8.33
C PHE A 4 -13.66 33.78 7.26
N LEU A 5 -13.87 34.38 6.09
CA LEU A 5 -12.85 34.47 5.05
C LEU A 5 -11.65 35.32 5.50
N SER A 6 -11.89 36.40 6.25
CA SER A 6 -10.81 37.21 6.83
C SER A 6 -9.98 36.44 7.86
N TYR A 7 -10.60 35.62 8.71
CA TYR A 7 -9.87 34.77 9.66
C TYR A 7 -9.08 33.66 8.97
N ILE A 8 -9.62 33.05 7.90
CA ILE A 8 -8.86 32.11 7.06
C ILE A 8 -7.65 32.81 6.43
N PHE A 9 -7.84 34.03 5.91
CA PHE A 9 -6.76 34.79 5.29
C PHE A 9 -5.66 35.19 6.30
N LEU A 10 -6.05 35.54 7.54
CA LEU A 10 -5.11 35.83 8.64
C LEU A 10 -4.37 34.59 9.14
N ILE A 11 -4.98 33.41 9.09
CA ILE A 11 -4.28 32.15 9.40
C ILE A 11 -3.25 31.83 8.31
N PHE A 12 -3.55 32.13 7.04
CA PHE A 12 -2.60 31.94 5.93
C PHE A 12 -1.40 32.90 5.98
N THR A 13 -1.57 34.13 6.48
CA THR A 13 -0.45 35.09 6.59
C THR A 13 0.51 34.75 7.73
N VAL A 14 0.05 34.09 8.81
CA VAL A 14 0.92 33.61 9.91
C VAL A 14 1.77 32.39 9.48
N LEU A 15 1.40 31.71 8.38
CA LEU A 15 2.17 30.59 7.82
C LEU A 15 3.28 31.02 6.85
N CYS A 16 3.39 32.32 6.54
CA CYS A 16 4.44 32.87 5.69
C CYS A 16 5.75 33.05 6.48
N PHE A 17 6.42 31.95 6.81
CA PHE A 17 7.83 32.01 7.16
C PHE A 17 8.65 32.09 5.87
N SER A 18 9.52 33.11 5.78
CA SER A 18 10.62 33.09 4.82
C SER A 18 11.57 31.97 5.23
N GLN A 19 11.40 30.79 4.65
CA GLN A 19 12.33 29.69 4.79
C GLN A 19 13.34 29.79 3.65
N GLU A 20 14.63 29.62 3.97
CA GLU A 20 15.60 29.26 2.94
C GLU A 20 15.03 28.10 2.13
N LYS A 21 15.12 28.17 0.80
CA LYS A 21 14.42 27.25 -0.09
C LYS A 21 15.08 25.87 -0.04
N GLN A 22 14.67 25.06 0.93
CA GLN A 22 15.18 23.70 1.16
C GLN A 22 14.53 22.67 0.22
N HIS A 23 13.62 23.09 -0.64
CA HIS A 23 12.80 22.19 -1.42
C HIS A 23 12.57 22.72 -2.84
N ALA A 24 12.48 21.77 -3.77
CA ALA A 24 12.01 22.01 -5.13
C ALA A 24 10.88 21.03 -5.42
N SER A 25 9.98 21.40 -6.30
CA SER A 25 8.83 20.58 -6.69
C SER A 25 8.70 20.50 -8.20
N TYR A 26 8.11 19.41 -8.66
CA TYR A 26 7.75 19.23 -10.06
C TYR A 26 6.44 18.47 -10.19
N ILE A 27 5.76 18.69 -11.31
CA ILE A 27 4.56 17.96 -11.69
C ILE A 27 4.91 17.05 -12.85
N ASP A 28 4.35 15.85 -12.86
CA ASP A 28 4.41 14.97 -14.03
C ASP A 28 3.02 14.53 -14.49
N PHE A 29 2.86 14.49 -15.81
CA PHE A 29 1.65 14.04 -16.49
C PHE A 29 2.03 12.90 -17.43
N ASN A 30 1.35 11.75 -17.33
CA ASN A 30 1.60 10.60 -18.18
C ASN A 30 0.27 10.10 -18.74
N TYR A 31 0.25 9.80 -20.04
CA TYR A 31 -0.76 8.94 -20.62
C TYR A 31 -0.25 7.50 -20.63
N PHE A 32 -1.12 6.54 -20.37
CA PHE A 32 -0.78 5.13 -20.37
C PHE A 32 -1.82 4.28 -21.07
N THR A 33 -1.38 3.12 -21.57
CA THR A 33 -2.24 2.04 -22.08
C THR A 33 -1.59 0.68 -21.77
N GLY A 34 -2.36 -0.40 -21.74
CA GLY A 34 -1.82 -1.71 -21.39
C GLY A 34 -2.83 -2.85 -21.34
N ASN A 35 -2.58 -3.82 -20.48
CA ASN A 35 -3.40 -5.02 -20.33
C ASN A 35 -3.68 -5.32 -18.85
N ILE A 36 -4.83 -5.93 -18.57
CA ILE A 36 -5.06 -6.58 -17.27
C ILE A 36 -4.33 -7.93 -17.32
N ALA A 37 -3.38 -8.13 -16.41
CA ALA A 37 -2.66 -9.38 -16.25
C ALA A 37 -3.59 -10.46 -15.66
N LEU A 38 -3.71 -11.57 -16.39
CA LEU A 38 -4.43 -12.75 -15.93
C LEU A 38 -3.68 -13.36 -14.74
N HIS A 39 -4.34 -13.36 -13.57
CA HIS A 39 -3.81 -13.94 -12.33
C HIS A 39 -4.80 -14.93 -11.69
N ASN A 40 -6.02 -15.03 -12.23
CA ASN A 40 -7.04 -16.02 -11.87
C ASN A 40 -7.95 -16.24 -13.10
N ASN A 41 -8.20 -17.49 -13.49
CA ASN A 41 -9.08 -17.81 -14.63
C ASN A 41 -10.50 -17.29 -14.47
N SER A 42 -10.95 -17.07 -13.23
CA SER A 42 -12.28 -16.53 -12.92
C SER A 42 -12.49 -15.12 -13.47
N ILE A 43 -11.42 -14.33 -13.69
CA ILE A 43 -11.53 -12.97 -14.25
C ILE A 43 -11.34 -12.91 -15.76
N LEU A 44 -11.13 -14.04 -16.45
CA LEU A 44 -10.80 -14.07 -17.87
C LEU A 44 -11.84 -13.34 -18.72
N HIS A 45 -13.13 -13.50 -18.42
CA HIS A 45 -14.24 -12.83 -19.13
C HIS A 45 -14.30 -11.31 -18.89
N LEU A 46 -13.49 -10.78 -17.97
CA LEU A 46 -13.38 -9.36 -17.69
C LEU A 46 -12.25 -8.70 -18.49
N ILE A 47 -11.32 -9.48 -19.05
CA ILE A 47 -10.16 -9.00 -19.80
C ILE A 47 -10.54 -8.87 -21.29
N ASN A 48 -11.33 -7.85 -21.62
CA ASN A 48 -11.92 -7.68 -22.96
C ASN A 48 -11.35 -6.49 -23.76
N GLY A 49 -10.31 -5.83 -23.26
CA GLY A 49 -9.72 -4.66 -23.91
C GLY A 49 -8.43 -4.21 -23.26
N HIS A 50 -7.93 -3.06 -23.69
CA HIS A 50 -6.67 -2.48 -23.23
C HIS A 50 -6.94 -1.29 -22.32
N PRO A 51 -6.76 -1.41 -20.99
CA PRO A 51 -6.97 -0.29 -20.09
C PRO A 51 -6.07 0.89 -20.45
N GLU A 52 -6.63 2.09 -20.38
CA GLU A 52 -5.91 3.34 -20.65
C GLU A 52 -6.29 4.41 -19.64
N GLY A 53 -5.49 5.47 -19.59
CA GLY A 53 -5.79 6.58 -18.71
C GLY A 53 -4.66 7.56 -18.54
N VAL A 54 -4.74 8.33 -17.45
CA VAL A 54 -3.77 9.37 -17.12
C VAL A 54 -3.26 9.24 -15.69
N ILE A 55 -1.99 9.54 -15.51
CA ILE A 55 -1.31 9.61 -14.21
C ILE A 55 -0.82 11.05 -14.04
N VAL A 56 -1.29 11.72 -13.00
CA VAL A 56 -0.90 13.09 -12.66
C VAL A 56 -0.29 13.09 -11.28
N SER A 57 0.92 13.63 -11.14
CA SER A 57 1.65 13.53 -9.88
C SER A 57 2.29 14.85 -9.51
N TRP A 58 2.14 15.23 -8.25
CA TRP A 58 2.94 16.27 -7.63
C TRP A 58 4.05 15.62 -6.83
N ASN A 59 5.27 16.14 -6.96
CA ASN A 59 6.46 15.58 -6.34
C ASN A 59 7.26 16.68 -5.66
N LYS A 60 7.71 16.38 -4.44
CA LYS A 60 8.66 17.19 -3.68
C LYS A 60 10.01 16.49 -3.68
N LYS A 61 11.03 17.20 -4.16
CA LYS A 61 12.42 16.73 -4.20
C LYS A 61 13.08 16.82 -2.83
N THR A 62 13.94 15.85 -2.55
CA THR A 62 14.81 15.84 -1.37
C THR A 62 16.25 16.16 -1.76
N PHE A 63 17.01 16.75 -0.85
CA PHE A 63 18.36 17.26 -1.11
C PHE A 63 19.37 16.86 -0.03
N GLY A 64 19.01 16.01 0.94
CA GLY A 64 19.94 15.50 1.94
C GLY A 64 19.90 16.21 3.28
N TYR A 65 18.92 17.08 3.49
CA TYR A 65 18.73 17.81 4.75
C TYR A 65 18.37 16.88 5.91
N ASN A 66 17.95 15.65 5.61
CA ASN A 66 17.81 14.58 6.58
C ASN A 66 18.66 13.37 6.15
N ASP A 67 19.32 12.73 7.10
CA ASP A 67 20.18 11.55 6.87
C ASP A 67 19.55 10.46 6.02
N TRP A 68 18.25 10.19 6.23
CA TRP A 68 17.54 9.15 5.48
C TRP A 68 17.46 9.48 3.98
N GLU A 69 17.46 10.75 3.60
CA GLU A 69 17.41 11.16 2.20
C GLU A 69 18.69 10.71 1.49
N GLN A 70 19.86 11.04 2.06
CA GLN A 70 21.16 10.64 1.52
C GLN A 70 21.30 9.10 1.44
N ARG A 71 20.87 8.40 2.51
CA ARG A 71 20.93 6.93 2.57
C ARG A 71 20.14 6.24 1.46
N TYR A 72 19.09 6.85 0.94
CA TYR A 72 18.24 6.30 -0.11
C TYR A 72 18.45 6.98 -1.47
N ASN A 73 19.58 7.67 -1.67
CA ASN A 73 19.90 8.41 -2.88
C ASN A 73 18.82 9.46 -3.22
N TYR A 74 18.48 10.28 -2.22
CA TYR A 74 17.59 11.44 -2.32
C TYR A 74 16.25 11.11 -3.00
N PRO A 75 15.42 10.23 -2.39
CA PRO A 75 14.14 9.88 -2.96
C PRO A 75 13.18 11.06 -2.92
N ASP A 76 12.38 11.23 -3.97
CA ASP A 76 11.30 12.22 -3.93
C ASP A 76 10.07 11.59 -3.28
N TYR A 77 9.15 12.41 -2.80
CA TYR A 77 7.86 11.94 -2.31
C TYR A 77 6.74 12.89 -2.73
N GLY A 78 5.51 12.40 -2.73
CA GLY A 78 4.40 13.24 -3.16
C GLY A 78 3.07 12.51 -3.21
N ALA A 79 2.19 13.05 -4.05
CA ALA A 79 0.86 12.51 -4.29
C ALA A 79 0.65 12.26 -5.79
N THR A 80 0.04 11.11 -6.10
CA THR A 80 -0.32 10.73 -7.46
C THR A 80 -1.83 10.56 -7.54
N PHE A 81 -2.42 11.06 -8.62
CA PHE A 81 -3.78 10.77 -9.04
C PHE A 81 -3.75 9.93 -10.32
N ILE A 82 -4.61 8.91 -10.39
CA ILE A 82 -4.78 8.09 -11.59
C ILE A 82 -6.26 8.05 -11.96
N TYR A 83 -6.55 8.29 -13.23
CA TYR A 83 -7.79 7.89 -13.86
C TYR A 83 -7.49 6.71 -14.78
N GLN A 84 -8.28 5.63 -14.68
CA GLN A 84 -8.14 4.45 -15.51
C GLN A 84 -9.49 3.98 -16.03
N ASN A 85 -9.63 3.94 -17.35
CA ASN A 85 -10.73 3.26 -18.03
C ASN A 85 -10.32 1.81 -18.30
N LEU A 86 -11.04 0.84 -17.76
CA LEU A 86 -10.72 -0.59 -17.90
C LEU A 86 -11.20 -1.20 -19.22
N LYS A 87 -11.83 -0.40 -20.10
CA LYS A 87 -12.39 -0.80 -21.39
C LYS A 87 -13.32 -2.01 -21.31
N ASN A 88 -14.07 -2.09 -20.20
CA ASN A 88 -15.06 -3.12 -19.97
C ASN A 88 -16.22 -2.53 -19.16
N ASN A 89 -17.45 -2.61 -19.65
CA ASN A 89 -18.62 -2.03 -18.99
C ASN A 89 -18.97 -2.71 -17.64
N VAL A 90 -18.49 -3.93 -17.41
CA VAL A 90 -18.63 -4.63 -16.12
C VAL A 90 -17.70 -4.02 -15.07
N LEU A 91 -16.48 -3.67 -15.47
CA LEU A 91 -15.45 -3.10 -14.60
C LEU A 91 -15.54 -1.56 -14.46
N GLY A 92 -15.96 -0.88 -15.52
CA GLY A 92 -16.11 0.58 -15.58
C GLY A 92 -14.78 1.33 -15.54
N ASN A 93 -14.77 2.42 -14.79
CA ASN A 93 -13.62 3.30 -14.60
C ASN A 93 -13.20 3.34 -13.14
N ASN A 94 -11.91 3.55 -12.91
CA ASN A 94 -11.33 3.75 -11.59
C ASN A 94 -10.67 5.14 -11.50
N TYR A 95 -10.86 5.77 -10.35
CA TYR A 95 -10.24 7.04 -9.97
C TYR A 95 -9.50 6.82 -8.66
N SER A 96 -8.22 7.14 -8.59
CA SER A 96 -7.43 6.80 -7.40
C SER A 96 -6.45 7.87 -7.02
N LEU A 97 -6.19 7.95 -5.72
CA LEU A 97 -5.26 8.89 -5.10
C LEU A 97 -4.28 8.13 -4.23
N TYR A 98 -3.00 8.43 -4.37
CA TYR A 98 -1.90 7.73 -3.72
C TYR A 98 -0.95 8.71 -3.04
N ALA A 99 -0.32 8.25 -1.97
CA ALA A 99 0.95 8.78 -1.52
C ALA A 99 2.08 7.93 -2.11
N HIS A 100 3.18 8.55 -2.54
CA HIS A 100 4.26 7.84 -3.22
C HIS A 100 5.66 8.28 -2.79
N TYR A 101 6.61 7.39 -3.05
CA TYR A 101 8.04 7.67 -3.10
C TYR A 101 8.59 7.37 -4.49
N ASN A 102 9.55 8.18 -4.95
CA ASN A 102 10.35 7.93 -6.15
C ASN A 102 11.79 7.66 -5.72
N PHE A 103 12.29 6.47 -6.00
CA PHE A 103 13.69 6.09 -5.83
C PHE A 103 14.41 6.17 -7.16
N TYR A 104 15.69 6.53 -7.11
CA TYR A 104 16.44 6.90 -8.30
C TYR A 104 17.70 6.06 -8.46
N PHE A 105 17.97 5.67 -9.70
CA PHE A 105 19.12 4.89 -10.14
C PHE A 105 19.70 5.50 -11.43
N LEU A 106 20.86 5.01 -11.88
CA LEU A 106 21.52 5.45 -13.13
C LEU A 106 21.65 6.98 -13.22
N ASN A 107 22.33 7.59 -12.24
CA ASN A 107 22.47 9.04 -12.12
C ASN A 107 21.13 9.77 -12.14
N ARG A 108 20.15 9.18 -11.44
CA ARG A 108 18.76 9.64 -11.32
C ARG A 108 17.96 9.70 -12.63
N ASN A 109 18.42 9.03 -13.69
CA ASN A 109 17.65 8.91 -14.93
C ASN A 109 16.68 7.73 -14.92
N LEU A 110 16.88 6.73 -14.04
CA LEU A 110 15.91 5.65 -13.85
C LEU A 110 15.16 5.88 -12.54
N MET A 111 13.84 6.01 -12.63
CA MET A 111 12.95 6.32 -11.52
C MET A 111 12.05 5.13 -11.22
N PHE A 112 12.12 4.61 -10.00
CA PHE A 112 11.22 3.62 -9.45
C PHE A 112 10.26 4.29 -8.47
N ARG A 113 8.98 4.39 -8.84
CA ARG A 113 7.92 4.88 -7.98
C ARG A 113 7.17 3.72 -7.35
N ILE A 114 6.94 3.82 -6.05
CA ILE A 114 6.01 2.96 -5.31
C ILE A 114 5.00 3.85 -4.60
N ALA A 115 3.73 3.51 -4.73
CA ALA A 115 2.63 4.30 -4.24
C ALA A 115 1.53 3.40 -3.66
N GLN A 116 0.96 3.85 -2.55
CA GLN A 116 -0.18 3.20 -1.91
C GLN A 116 -1.29 4.23 -1.73
N GLY A 117 -2.52 3.81 -2.00
CA GLY A 117 -3.63 4.72 -2.09
C GLY A 117 -4.99 4.05 -2.02
N MET A 118 -6.01 4.85 -2.32
CA MET A 118 -7.40 4.42 -2.41
C MET A 118 -7.93 4.71 -3.81
N GLY A 119 -8.75 3.79 -4.30
CA GLY A 119 -9.49 3.92 -5.55
C GLY A 119 -10.99 4.01 -5.33
N TYR A 120 -11.67 4.67 -6.25
CA TYR A 120 -13.10 4.68 -6.42
C TYR A 120 -13.42 4.02 -7.76
N THR A 121 -14.16 2.92 -7.75
CA THR A 121 -14.67 2.28 -8.96
C THR A 121 -16.10 2.71 -9.24
N THR A 122 -16.41 2.97 -10.51
CA THR A 122 -17.76 3.35 -10.92
C THR A 122 -18.73 2.16 -10.88
N ASN A 123 -18.24 0.94 -11.11
CA ASN A 123 -19.08 -0.24 -11.37
C ASN A 123 -18.70 -1.38 -10.42
N PRO A 124 -18.94 -1.30 -9.10
CA PRO A 124 -18.73 -2.44 -8.20
C PRO A 124 -19.70 -3.59 -8.55
N TYR A 125 -19.47 -4.75 -7.94
CA TYR A 125 -20.40 -5.87 -7.91
C TYR A 125 -21.76 -5.42 -7.38
N ASP A 126 -22.80 -5.83 -8.10
CA ASP A 126 -24.18 -5.74 -7.63
C ASP A 126 -24.92 -6.99 -8.08
N LYS A 127 -25.60 -7.66 -7.15
CA LYS A 127 -26.19 -8.98 -7.40
C LYS A 127 -27.28 -8.96 -8.49
N GLU A 128 -27.93 -7.82 -8.72
CA GLU A 128 -29.04 -7.68 -9.68
C GLU A 128 -28.55 -7.03 -10.98
N THR A 129 -27.73 -5.98 -10.88
CA THR A 129 -27.40 -5.10 -12.01
C THR A 129 -25.99 -5.27 -12.55
N ASN A 130 -25.05 -5.83 -11.77
CA ASN A 130 -23.65 -6.02 -12.19
C ASN A 130 -23.00 -7.30 -11.59
N TYR A 131 -23.73 -8.41 -11.64
CA TYR A 131 -23.33 -9.67 -11.00
C TYR A 131 -22.08 -10.30 -11.62
N ARG A 132 -21.67 -9.84 -12.82
CA ARG A 132 -20.46 -10.32 -13.50
C ARG A 132 -19.18 -9.69 -12.95
N ASN A 133 -19.26 -8.57 -12.24
CA ASN A 133 -18.07 -7.94 -11.67
C ASN A 133 -17.64 -8.66 -10.40
N ILE A 134 -16.91 -9.76 -10.57
CA ILE A 134 -16.32 -10.49 -9.44
C ILE A 134 -14.98 -9.91 -8.98
N ALA A 135 -14.53 -8.79 -9.57
CA ALA A 135 -13.27 -8.15 -9.22
C ALA A 135 -13.44 -7.19 -8.04
N PHE A 136 -14.53 -6.41 -8.00
CA PHE A 136 -14.70 -5.30 -7.07
C PHE A 136 -15.99 -5.40 -6.24
N GLY A 137 -15.93 -5.93 -5.02
CA GLY A 137 -17.11 -6.03 -4.14
C GLY A 137 -17.60 -4.68 -3.57
N THR A 138 -16.81 -3.62 -3.70
CA THR A 138 -17.04 -2.30 -3.09
C THR A 138 -16.72 -1.17 -4.06
N ARG A 139 -17.34 0.01 -3.86
CA ARG A 139 -16.97 1.23 -4.59
C ARG A 139 -15.58 1.74 -4.21
N LEU A 140 -15.24 1.66 -2.92
CA LEU A 140 -13.91 2.02 -2.42
C LEU A 140 -12.99 0.82 -2.45
N LEU A 141 -11.81 1.02 -3.01
CA LEU A 141 -10.78 0.00 -3.23
C LEU A 141 -9.47 0.46 -2.58
N SER A 142 -8.69 -0.48 -2.08
CA SER A 142 -7.26 -0.30 -1.89
C SER A 142 -6.58 -0.34 -3.26
N SER A 143 -5.57 0.50 -3.46
CA SER A 143 -4.79 0.47 -4.68
C SER A 143 -3.30 0.64 -4.43
N THR A 144 -2.53 -0.22 -5.07
CA THR A 144 -1.07 -0.16 -5.09
C THR A 144 -0.63 0.16 -6.51
N PHE A 145 0.30 1.10 -6.65
CA PHE A 145 0.81 1.55 -7.92
C PHE A 145 2.34 1.52 -7.89
N VAL A 146 2.93 0.88 -8.91
CA VAL A 146 4.38 0.81 -9.11
C VAL A 146 4.68 1.32 -10.52
N MET A 147 5.74 2.11 -10.68
CA MET A 147 6.18 2.62 -11.97
C MET A 147 7.69 2.57 -12.07
N LEU A 148 8.20 2.15 -13.22
CA LEU A 148 9.61 2.20 -13.56
C LEU A 148 9.77 2.98 -14.86
N ASN A 149 10.28 4.20 -14.76
CA ASN A 149 10.45 5.10 -15.88
C ASN A 149 11.91 5.47 -16.08
N TYR A 150 12.33 5.57 -17.35
CA TYR A 150 13.43 6.45 -17.70
C TYR A 150 12.90 7.88 -17.73
N LYS A 151 13.52 8.78 -16.98
CA LYS A 151 13.09 10.16 -16.76
C LYS A 151 14.26 11.09 -17.03
N LYS A 152 14.05 12.09 -17.87
CA LYS A 152 15.01 13.16 -18.12
C LYS A 152 14.32 14.51 -18.00
N GLU A 153 14.69 15.24 -16.95
CA GLU A 153 14.17 16.57 -16.65
C GLU A 153 14.93 17.65 -17.43
N ARG A 154 14.33 18.84 -17.56
CA ARG A 154 14.94 20.04 -18.14
C ARG A 154 15.61 19.80 -19.51
N ILE A 155 14.92 19.12 -20.42
CA ILE A 155 15.33 19.01 -21.83
C ILE A 155 15.15 20.36 -22.54
N PHE A 156 14.07 21.08 -22.20
CA PHE A 156 13.81 22.43 -22.69
C PHE A 156 13.27 23.28 -21.54
N ASP A 157 14.09 24.20 -21.03
CA ASP A 157 13.79 25.01 -19.85
C ASP A 157 13.32 24.13 -18.66
N LYS A 158 12.10 24.32 -18.18
CA LYS A 158 11.51 23.56 -17.08
C LYS A 158 10.87 22.23 -17.51
N PHE A 159 10.81 21.94 -18.80
CA PHE A 159 10.17 20.74 -19.34
C PHE A 159 11.15 19.59 -19.51
N GLY A 160 10.68 18.39 -19.20
CA GLY A 160 11.36 17.13 -19.47
C GLY A 160 10.38 16.06 -19.91
N VAL A 161 10.89 14.86 -20.14
CA VAL A 161 10.09 13.71 -20.59
C VAL A 161 10.41 12.48 -19.76
N GLN A 162 9.46 11.56 -19.73
CA GLN A 162 9.66 10.25 -19.15
C GLN A 162 8.84 9.19 -19.89
N ALA A 163 9.36 7.97 -19.92
CA ALA A 163 8.67 6.83 -20.48
C ALA A 163 9.03 5.57 -19.70
N GLY A 164 8.12 4.60 -19.67
CA GLY A 164 8.38 3.35 -18.98
C GLY A 164 7.16 2.47 -18.83
N VAL A 165 7.19 1.67 -17.76
CA VAL A 165 6.17 0.67 -17.45
C VAL A 165 5.60 0.89 -16.06
N SER A 166 4.34 0.53 -15.89
CA SER A 166 3.63 0.66 -14.62
C SER A 166 2.78 -0.57 -14.31
N LEU A 167 2.61 -0.87 -13.03
CA LEU A 167 1.66 -1.84 -12.51
C LEU A 167 0.67 -1.11 -11.61
N ILE A 168 -0.62 -1.26 -11.89
CA ILE A 168 -1.71 -0.68 -11.10
C ILE A 168 -2.59 -1.82 -10.60
N HIS A 169 -2.60 -2.02 -9.29
CA HIS A 169 -3.43 -3.02 -8.61
C HIS A 169 -4.65 -2.37 -7.97
N TYR A 170 -5.82 -3.00 -8.11
CA TYR A 170 -7.03 -2.65 -7.38
C TYR A 170 -7.63 -3.88 -6.71
N SER A 171 -7.98 -3.76 -5.45
CA SER A 171 -8.76 -4.74 -4.68
C SER A 171 -9.44 -4.04 -3.51
N ASN A 172 -10.29 -4.73 -2.77
CA ASN A 172 -10.83 -4.23 -1.50
C ASN A 172 -10.25 -4.95 -0.28
N ALA A 173 -9.18 -5.74 -0.49
CA ALA A 173 -8.49 -6.51 0.55
C ALA A 173 -9.41 -7.36 1.43
N ASN A 174 -10.36 -8.06 0.79
CA ASN A 174 -11.38 -8.90 1.42
C ASN A 174 -12.24 -8.16 2.46
N PHE A 175 -12.36 -6.83 2.33
CA PHE A 175 -13.32 -6.06 3.11
C PHE A 175 -14.75 -6.54 2.82
N LYS A 176 -15.06 -6.86 1.55
CA LYS A 176 -16.36 -7.39 1.12
C LYS A 176 -16.20 -8.26 -0.14
N SER A 177 -16.87 -9.40 -0.17
CA SER A 177 -16.85 -10.31 -1.32
C SER A 177 -17.84 -9.88 -2.41
N PRO A 178 -17.52 -10.10 -3.71
CA PRO A 178 -16.31 -10.72 -4.24
C PRO A 178 -15.10 -9.77 -4.30
N ASN A 179 -13.88 -10.32 -4.32
CA ASN A 179 -12.66 -9.53 -4.40
C ASN A 179 -11.53 -10.25 -5.17
N ASN A 180 -11.74 -10.54 -6.45
CA ASN A 180 -10.63 -11.03 -7.29
C ASN A 180 -9.63 -9.91 -7.62
N GLY A 181 -10.07 -8.65 -7.60
CA GLY A 181 -9.25 -7.50 -7.97
C GLY A 181 -8.84 -7.48 -9.44
N THR A 182 -8.01 -6.49 -9.80
CA THR A 182 -7.37 -6.38 -11.11
C THR A 182 -5.91 -5.97 -10.96
N ASN A 183 -5.09 -6.40 -11.92
CA ASN A 183 -3.68 -6.03 -12.04
C ASN A 183 -3.44 -5.52 -13.45
N SER A 184 -3.27 -4.22 -13.65
CA SER A 184 -3.00 -3.66 -14.97
C SER A 184 -1.50 -3.45 -15.14
N ILE A 185 -0.91 -4.05 -16.18
CA ILE A 185 0.47 -3.78 -16.62
C ILE A 185 0.38 -2.84 -17.82
N THR A 186 0.97 -1.66 -17.70
CA THR A 186 0.83 -0.58 -18.67
C THR A 186 2.17 -0.03 -19.10
N VAL A 187 2.20 0.51 -20.31
CA VAL A 187 3.29 1.38 -20.80
C VAL A 187 2.81 2.82 -20.73
N ASN A 188 3.71 3.75 -20.42
CA ASN A 188 3.38 5.16 -20.29
C ASN A 188 4.42 6.05 -20.95
N LEU A 189 3.94 7.20 -21.45
CA LEU A 189 4.74 8.32 -21.92
C LEU A 189 4.24 9.59 -21.22
N GLY A 190 5.16 10.42 -20.78
CA GLY A 190 4.81 11.60 -20.00
C GLY A 190 5.79 12.75 -20.11
N VAL A 191 5.33 13.89 -19.63
CA VAL A 191 6.05 15.16 -19.55
C VAL A 191 6.21 15.52 -18.08
N THR A 192 7.38 16.06 -17.74
CA THR A 192 7.68 16.59 -16.41
C THR A 192 7.83 18.10 -16.50
N TYR A 193 7.31 18.84 -15.54
CA TYR A 193 7.46 20.28 -15.43
C TYR A 193 7.98 20.68 -14.05
N ASN A 194 9.21 21.20 -14.00
CA ASN A 194 9.85 21.66 -12.79
C ASN A 194 9.28 23.03 -12.40
N LEU A 195 8.67 23.15 -11.21
CA LEU A 195 8.06 24.41 -10.77
C LEU A 195 9.14 25.46 -10.50
N ASP A 196 10.29 25.00 -10.03
CA ASP A 196 11.43 25.81 -9.64
C ASP A 196 12.47 25.91 -10.76
N ALA A 197 12.91 27.15 -11.04
CA ALA A 197 13.94 27.41 -12.04
C ALA A 197 15.28 26.76 -11.64
N ASN A 198 15.71 27.00 -10.39
CA ASN A 198 16.94 26.46 -9.82
C ASN A 198 16.62 25.47 -8.70
N GLU A 199 17.44 24.44 -8.58
CA GLU A 199 17.41 23.45 -7.51
C GLU A 199 18.56 23.69 -6.53
N PRO A 200 18.35 23.46 -5.22
CA PRO A 200 19.43 23.39 -4.25
C PRO A 200 20.46 22.32 -4.61
N GLU A 201 21.68 22.50 -4.12
CA GLU A 201 22.70 21.46 -4.18
C GLU A 201 22.38 20.31 -3.21
N TYR A 202 22.86 19.12 -3.54
CA TYR A 202 22.74 17.95 -2.65
C TYR A 202 23.72 18.05 -1.49
N VAL A 203 23.23 17.82 -0.28
CA VAL A 203 24.03 17.64 0.93
C VAL A 203 24.57 16.21 0.96
N THR A 204 25.88 16.05 1.09
CA THR A 204 26.61 14.76 0.98
C THR A 204 27.36 14.38 2.26
N THR A 205 26.86 14.80 3.42
CA THR A 205 27.54 14.63 4.73
C THR A 205 27.77 13.18 5.14
N LEU A 206 27.05 12.21 4.56
CA LEU A 206 27.18 10.78 4.85
C LEU A 206 28.05 10.01 3.85
N ASP A 207 28.56 10.65 2.79
CA ASP A 207 29.36 9.97 1.78
C ASP A 207 30.68 9.43 2.36
N GLY A 208 30.91 8.12 2.21
CA GLY A 208 32.11 7.45 2.71
C GLY A 208 32.15 7.18 4.22
N VAL A 209 31.11 7.56 4.98
CA VAL A 209 31.07 7.34 6.43
C VAL A 209 30.58 5.92 6.75
N LYS A 210 31.45 5.10 7.35
CA LYS A 210 31.05 3.80 7.92
C LYS A 210 30.48 4.00 9.32
N GLU A 211 29.17 4.18 9.42
CA GLU A 211 28.51 4.22 10.72
C GLU A 211 28.34 2.82 11.32
N LYS A 212 28.81 2.66 12.56
CA LYS A 212 28.38 1.53 13.40
C LYS A 212 27.03 1.88 14.01
N PHE A 213 26.01 1.09 13.70
CA PHE A 213 24.67 1.27 14.25
C PHE A 213 24.18 -0.02 14.88
N THR A 214 23.97 -0.01 16.19
CA THR A 214 23.44 -1.17 16.92
C THR A 214 22.44 -0.70 17.96
N GLU A 215 21.25 -1.29 17.98
CA GLU A 215 20.31 -1.16 19.09
C GLU A 215 20.22 -2.48 19.86
N PRO A 216 19.93 -2.45 21.18
CA PRO A 216 19.51 -3.64 21.91
C PRO A 216 18.26 -4.29 21.30
N ILE A 217 18.00 -5.55 21.67
CA ILE A 217 16.73 -6.18 21.31
C ILE A 217 15.60 -5.40 21.98
N LYS A 218 14.55 -5.10 21.22
CA LYS A 218 13.37 -4.38 21.68
C LYS A 218 12.15 -5.26 21.58
N TYR A 219 11.23 -5.12 22.53
CA TYR A 219 10.00 -5.91 22.58
C TYR A 219 8.83 -5.07 22.11
N ASN A 220 8.01 -5.65 21.23
CA ASN A 220 6.90 -4.98 20.61
C ASN A 220 5.61 -5.69 20.96
N PHE A 221 4.61 -4.91 21.37
CA PHE A 221 3.25 -5.38 21.61
C PHE A 221 2.30 -4.59 20.74
N VAL A 222 1.45 -5.28 19.96
CA VAL A 222 0.60 -4.64 18.96
C VAL A 222 -0.80 -5.23 19.04
N VAL A 223 -1.79 -4.36 19.02
CA VAL A 223 -3.19 -4.72 18.79
C VAL A 223 -3.55 -4.25 17.40
N ARG A 224 -4.05 -5.16 16.56
CA ARG A 224 -4.60 -4.84 15.25
C ARG A 224 -6.06 -5.26 15.15
N GLY A 225 -6.80 -4.61 14.28
CA GLY A 225 -8.16 -5.01 13.94
C GLY A 225 -8.60 -4.43 12.61
N GLY A 226 -9.78 -4.87 12.18
CA GLY A 226 -10.40 -4.47 10.93
C GLY A 226 -11.72 -5.19 10.73
N LEU A 227 -12.27 -5.05 9.53
CA LEU A 227 -13.46 -5.76 9.06
C LEU A 227 -13.07 -6.56 7.81
N ASN A 228 -13.58 -7.77 7.71
CA ASN A 228 -13.45 -8.58 6.51
C ASN A 228 -14.66 -9.52 6.34
N GLU A 229 -14.79 -10.07 5.14
CA GLU A 229 -15.82 -11.03 4.76
C GLU A 229 -15.14 -12.31 4.24
N SER A 230 -15.82 -13.45 4.34
CA SER A 230 -15.35 -14.69 3.73
C SER A 230 -15.50 -14.64 2.20
N ASP A 231 -14.89 -15.55 1.46
CA ASP A 231 -15.04 -15.60 -0.01
C ASP A 231 -16.47 -15.99 -0.46
N VAL A 232 -17.36 -16.34 0.48
CA VAL A 232 -18.78 -16.55 0.23
C VAL A 232 -19.48 -15.19 0.12
N ILE A 233 -19.91 -14.84 -1.10
CA ILE A 233 -20.58 -13.57 -1.40
C ILE A 233 -21.87 -13.46 -0.57
N GLY A 234 -21.97 -12.40 0.23
CA GLY A 234 -23.15 -12.13 1.05
C GLY A 234 -23.12 -12.83 2.41
N SER A 235 -21.98 -13.41 2.81
CA SER A 235 -21.78 -13.93 4.17
C SER A 235 -21.72 -12.82 5.21
N GLY A 236 -21.39 -11.59 4.81
CA GLY A 236 -21.40 -10.42 5.68
C GLY A 236 -20.00 -10.05 6.22
N GLN A 237 -19.90 -8.83 6.71
CA GLN A 237 -18.62 -8.27 7.18
C GLN A 237 -18.52 -8.41 8.70
N TYR A 238 -17.40 -8.97 9.16
CA TYR A 238 -17.20 -9.26 10.57
C TYR A 238 -15.90 -8.64 11.08
N PRO A 239 -15.88 -8.20 12.36
CA PRO A 239 -14.67 -7.68 12.96
C PRO A 239 -13.69 -8.80 13.28
N PHE A 240 -12.41 -8.47 13.19
CA PHE A 240 -11.34 -9.30 13.69
C PHE A 240 -10.40 -8.51 14.60
N VAL A 241 -9.71 -9.23 15.47
CA VAL A 241 -8.64 -8.70 16.32
C VAL A 241 -7.41 -9.60 16.19
N VAL A 242 -6.23 -9.00 16.10
CA VAL A 242 -4.95 -9.69 16.15
C VAL A 242 -4.10 -9.09 17.26
N LEU A 243 -3.64 -9.95 18.16
CA LEU A 243 -2.70 -9.59 19.21
C LEU A 243 -1.32 -10.12 18.81
N SER A 244 -0.32 -9.24 18.78
CA SER A 244 1.04 -9.63 18.42
C SER A 244 2.02 -9.26 19.52
N ALA A 245 2.97 -10.16 19.76
CA ALA A 245 4.14 -9.91 20.59
C ALA A 245 5.39 -10.37 19.83
N TYR A 246 6.39 -9.50 19.68
CA TYR A 246 7.62 -9.84 18.96
C TYR A 246 8.84 -9.10 19.46
N ALA A 247 9.99 -9.74 19.34
CA ALA A 247 11.29 -9.12 19.51
C ALA A 247 11.77 -8.56 18.15
N ASP A 248 12.37 -7.37 18.16
CA ASP A 248 13.08 -6.82 17.00
C ASP A 248 14.54 -6.53 17.33
N LYS A 249 15.42 -6.86 16.38
CA LYS A 249 16.86 -6.58 16.46
C LYS A 249 17.26 -5.73 15.27
N ARG A 250 17.69 -4.49 15.56
CA ARG A 250 18.22 -3.60 14.54
C ARG A 250 19.62 -4.03 14.12
N ILE A 251 19.75 -4.40 12.85
CA ILE A 251 20.99 -4.93 12.25
C ILE A 251 21.79 -3.84 11.54
N ASN A 252 21.13 -2.76 11.12
CA ASN A 252 21.75 -1.53 10.61
C ASN A 252 20.72 -0.39 10.66
N VAL A 253 21.09 0.82 10.23
CA VAL A 253 20.21 2.01 10.26
C VAL A 253 18.90 1.78 9.49
N LYS A 254 18.95 1.00 8.40
CA LYS A 254 17.82 0.76 7.49
C LYS A 254 17.01 -0.48 7.86
N SER A 255 17.50 -1.40 8.66
CA SER A 255 16.92 -2.75 8.77
C SER A 255 16.86 -3.27 10.20
N SER A 256 15.70 -3.85 10.54
CA SER A 256 15.50 -4.69 11.73
C SER A 256 14.96 -6.06 11.33
N LEU A 257 15.37 -7.09 12.06
CA LEU A 257 14.80 -8.43 11.97
C LEU A 257 13.83 -8.65 13.12
N GLN A 258 12.72 -9.33 12.84
CA GLN A 258 11.63 -9.56 13.77
C GLN A 258 11.40 -11.06 13.96
N LEU A 259 11.09 -11.47 15.19
CA LEU A 259 10.63 -12.81 15.51
C LEU A 259 9.56 -12.71 16.59
N GLY A 260 8.41 -13.35 16.38
CA GLY A 260 7.34 -13.29 17.37
C GLY A 260 6.14 -14.17 17.06
N THR A 261 5.03 -13.84 17.73
CA THR A 261 3.78 -14.58 17.68
C THR A 261 2.60 -13.66 17.44
N ASP A 262 1.57 -14.24 16.84
CA ASP A 262 0.27 -13.63 16.60
C ASP A 262 -0.83 -14.53 17.15
N VAL A 263 -1.83 -13.93 17.79
CA VAL A 263 -3.10 -14.58 18.14
C VAL A 263 -4.22 -13.91 17.37
N PHE A 264 -4.95 -14.68 16.59
CA PHE A 264 -5.98 -14.22 15.67
C PHE A 264 -7.37 -14.56 16.20
N PHE A 265 -8.24 -13.56 16.24
CA PHE A 265 -9.66 -13.69 16.54
C PHE A 265 -10.47 -13.19 15.34
N SER A 266 -10.67 -14.06 14.36
CA SER A 266 -11.28 -13.70 13.06
C SER A 266 -12.74 -14.15 12.99
N ARG A 267 -13.71 -13.27 13.31
CA ARG A 267 -15.12 -13.69 13.37
C ARG A 267 -15.69 -14.16 12.02
N PHE A 268 -15.21 -13.63 10.90
CA PHE A 268 -15.62 -14.10 9.57
C PHE A 268 -15.38 -15.62 9.40
N LEU A 269 -14.33 -16.15 10.03
CA LEU A 269 -13.96 -17.55 9.92
C LEU A 269 -14.95 -18.44 10.67
N LYS A 270 -15.49 -17.97 11.80
CA LYS A 270 -16.57 -18.67 12.53
C LYS A 270 -17.80 -18.86 11.65
N GLU A 271 -18.18 -17.82 10.93
CA GLU A 271 -19.36 -17.82 10.06
C GLU A 271 -19.12 -18.67 8.81
N HIS A 272 -17.89 -18.64 8.29
CA HIS A 272 -17.46 -19.54 7.23
C HIS A 272 -17.51 -21.01 7.64
N ILE A 273 -17.01 -21.36 8.84
CA ILE A 273 -17.07 -22.70 9.41
C ILE A 273 -18.53 -23.18 9.50
N TYR A 274 -19.42 -22.34 10.07
CA TYR A 274 -20.84 -22.66 10.16
C TYR A 274 -21.46 -22.89 8.77
N PHE A 275 -21.22 -21.99 7.82
CA PHE A 275 -21.69 -22.15 6.44
C PHE A 275 -21.21 -23.46 5.82
N LYS A 276 -19.94 -23.81 6.00
CA LYS A 276 -19.34 -25.04 5.48
C LYS A 276 -19.99 -26.29 6.09
N SER A 277 -20.23 -26.31 7.41
CA SER A 277 -20.88 -27.44 8.09
C SER A 277 -22.30 -27.73 7.59
N VAL A 278 -23.04 -26.69 7.16
CA VAL A 278 -24.42 -26.83 6.66
C VAL A 278 -24.46 -27.11 5.16
N ALA A 279 -23.63 -26.41 4.38
CA ALA A 279 -23.68 -26.46 2.92
C ALA A 279 -22.88 -27.64 2.31
N PHE A 280 -21.89 -28.17 3.03
CA PHE A 280 -21.00 -29.25 2.59
C PHE A 280 -20.90 -30.35 3.66
N PRO A 281 -21.99 -31.09 3.93
CA PRO A 281 -22.02 -32.13 4.96
C PRO A 281 -20.98 -33.25 4.74
N GLU A 282 -20.52 -33.44 3.51
CA GLU A 282 -19.44 -34.37 3.17
C GLU A 282 -18.08 -34.04 3.81
N GLU A 283 -17.89 -32.80 4.26
CA GLU A 283 -16.67 -32.37 4.97
C GLU A 283 -16.65 -32.78 6.44
N ASN A 284 -17.75 -33.34 6.96
CA ASN A 284 -17.88 -33.83 8.34
C ASN A 284 -17.48 -32.79 9.40
N LEU A 285 -17.78 -31.51 9.14
CA LEU A 285 -17.56 -30.43 10.09
C LEU A 285 -18.70 -30.39 11.12
N SER A 286 -18.33 -30.18 12.36
CA SER A 286 -19.23 -29.97 13.49
C SER A 286 -19.91 -28.59 13.47
N GLY A 287 -19.25 -27.58 12.87
CA GLY A 287 -19.73 -26.20 12.80
C GLY A 287 -19.36 -25.36 14.02
N ASP A 288 -18.75 -25.97 15.05
CA ASP A 288 -18.24 -25.31 16.26
C ASP A 288 -16.71 -25.38 16.39
N GLU A 289 -16.01 -25.71 15.30
CA GLU A 289 -14.55 -25.64 15.23
C GLU A 289 -14.04 -24.25 15.67
N ASP A 290 -12.91 -24.24 16.36
CA ASP A 290 -12.39 -23.00 16.91
C ASP A 290 -11.82 -22.09 15.80
N TYR A 291 -12.49 -20.97 15.53
CA TYR A 291 -12.06 -19.99 14.53
C TYR A 291 -10.77 -19.22 14.91
N LYS A 292 -10.25 -19.42 16.12
CA LYS A 292 -9.02 -18.77 16.59
C LYS A 292 -7.81 -19.46 16.00
N ARG A 293 -6.77 -18.67 15.74
CA ARG A 293 -5.49 -19.18 15.23
C ARG A 293 -4.35 -18.59 16.06
N VAL A 294 -3.27 -19.35 16.22
CA VAL A 294 -2.01 -18.85 16.79
C VAL A 294 -0.90 -19.11 15.80
N GLY A 295 -0.14 -18.07 15.48
CA GLY A 295 0.99 -18.11 14.57
C GLY A 295 2.29 -17.73 15.24
N ILE A 296 3.38 -18.22 14.65
CA ILE A 296 4.71 -17.66 14.83
C ILE A 296 5.14 -17.02 13.52
N PHE A 297 5.95 -15.97 13.57
CA PHE A 297 6.44 -15.32 12.37
C PHE A 297 7.88 -14.84 12.51
N ALA A 298 8.58 -14.84 11.38
CA ALA A 298 9.82 -14.11 11.18
C ALA A 298 9.57 -12.95 10.22
N GLY A 299 10.26 -11.83 10.39
CA GLY A 299 10.03 -10.66 9.56
C GLY A 299 11.20 -9.70 9.46
N HIS A 300 11.01 -8.69 8.63
CA HIS A 300 11.92 -7.61 8.37
C HIS A 300 11.18 -6.27 8.38
N GLU A 301 11.87 -5.25 8.89
CA GLU A 301 11.41 -3.86 8.88
C GLU A 301 12.45 -2.98 8.18
N LEU A 302 12.04 -2.33 7.09
CA LEU A 302 12.84 -1.40 6.31
C LEU A 302 12.48 0.05 6.67
N PHE A 303 13.40 0.81 7.24
CA PHE A 303 13.15 2.17 7.73
C PHE A 303 13.38 3.24 6.64
N VAL A 304 12.32 3.95 6.26
CA VAL A 304 12.36 5.10 5.33
C VAL A 304 11.81 6.31 6.10
N ASN A 305 12.69 6.95 6.87
CA ASN A 305 12.37 8.01 7.87
C ASN A 305 11.58 7.45 9.08
N ARG A 306 10.59 8.19 9.59
CA ARG A 306 9.66 7.76 10.66
C ARG A 306 8.66 6.70 10.21
N THR A 307 8.62 6.39 8.92
CA THR A 307 7.81 5.30 8.36
C THR A 307 8.73 4.12 8.02
N SER A 308 8.22 2.91 8.14
CA SER A 308 8.91 1.70 7.73
C SER A 308 7.98 0.76 6.98
N LEU A 309 8.57 -0.06 6.12
CA LEU A 309 7.89 -1.16 5.45
C LEU A 309 8.13 -2.43 6.28
N ILE A 310 7.05 -3.09 6.69
CA ILE A 310 7.07 -4.40 7.35
C ILE A 310 6.86 -5.48 6.29
N THR A 311 7.65 -6.54 6.37
CA THR A 311 7.40 -7.81 5.67
C THR A 311 7.56 -8.96 6.65
N GLN A 312 6.57 -9.82 6.78
CA GLN A 312 6.57 -10.94 7.72
C GLN A 312 6.07 -12.21 7.02
N LEU A 313 6.70 -13.32 7.35
CA LEU A 313 6.28 -14.67 6.97
C LEU A 313 5.98 -15.44 8.25
N GLY A 314 4.77 -15.98 8.34
CA GLY A 314 4.29 -16.71 9.51
C GLY A 314 3.73 -18.08 9.19
N TYR A 315 3.63 -18.88 10.25
CA TYR A 315 3.13 -20.24 10.24
C TYR A 315 2.18 -20.45 11.42
N TYR A 316 1.00 -21.01 11.19
CA TYR A 316 0.06 -21.29 12.26
C TYR A 316 0.44 -22.56 13.03
N VAL A 317 0.78 -22.39 14.29
CA VAL A 317 1.04 -23.49 15.23
C VAL A 317 -0.25 -24.04 15.81
N TYR A 318 -1.27 -23.18 15.99
CA TYR A 318 -2.64 -23.57 16.34
C TYR A 318 -3.58 -23.17 15.20
N TYR A 319 -4.19 -24.17 14.57
CA TYR A 319 -4.94 -24.06 13.32
C TYR A 319 -5.96 -25.22 13.22
N PRO A 320 -7.05 -25.16 13.98
CA PRO A 320 -8.00 -26.27 14.11
C PRO A 320 -8.96 -26.41 12.92
N PHE A 321 -9.05 -25.40 12.05
CA PHE A 321 -9.84 -25.42 10.82
C PHE A 321 -8.97 -25.02 9.62
N ASP A 322 -9.06 -25.77 8.52
CA ASP A 322 -8.30 -25.50 7.30
C ASP A 322 -8.94 -24.38 6.48
N PHE A 323 -8.20 -23.28 6.34
CA PHE A 323 -8.58 -22.07 5.62
C PHE A 323 -7.36 -21.43 4.95
N GLU A 324 -7.28 -21.58 3.62
CA GLU A 324 -6.25 -20.97 2.78
C GLU A 324 -4.80 -21.40 3.08
N GLY A 325 -4.64 -22.49 3.85
CA GLY A 325 -3.35 -23.08 4.17
C GLY A 325 -2.68 -22.52 5.42
N ARG A 326 -1.60 -23.19 5.83
CA ARG A 326 -1.00 -23.04 7.17
C ARG A 326 0.05 -21.93 7.30
N THR A 327 0.35 -21.25 6.20
CA THR A 327 1.32 -20.14 6.15
C THR A 327 0.62 -18.84 5.80
N TYR A 328 1.06 -17.75 6.41
CA TYR A 328 0.56 -16.41 6.09
C TYR A 328 1.71 -15.44 5.84
N VAL A 329 1.43 -14.42 5.04
CA VAL A 329 2.34 -13.30 4.79
C VAL A 329 1.67 -12.03 5.31
N ARG A 330 2.45 -11.12 5.88
CA ARG A 330 1.98 -9.79 6.26
C ARG A 330 2.93 -8.73 5.70
N VAL A 331 2.38 -7.82 4.91
CA VAL A 331 3.13 -6.68 4.34
C VAL A 331 2.40 -5.39 4.69
N GLY A 332 3.13 -4.34 5.04
CA GLY A 332 2.49 -3.04 5.24
C GLY A 332 3.39 -1.97 5.81
N LEU A 333 2.78 -0.90 6.28
CA LEU A 333 3.49 0.27 6.77
C LEU A 333 3.38 0.38 8.29
N LYS A 334 4.45 0.86 8.91
CA LYS A 334 4.50 1.27 10.32
C LYS A 334 5.03 2.68 10.41
N ARG A 335 4.37 3.55 11.19
CA ARG A 335 4.80 4.92 11.43
C ARG A 335 5.01 5.16 12.92
N TYR A 336 6.24 5.52 13.28
CA TYR A 336 6.60 5.88 14.64
C TYR A 336 6.07 7.29 14.97
N LEU A 337 5.26 7.37 16.02
CA LEU A 337 4.77 8.63 16.57
C LEU A 337 5.82 9.25 17.50
N ASN A 338 6.53 8.38 18.23
CA ASN A 338 7.71 8.66 19.03
C ASN A 338 8.56 7.38 19.13
N GLU A 339 9.55 7.35 20.02
CA GLU A 339 10.45 6.21 20.19
C GLU A 339 9.76 4.92 20.67
N LYS A 340 8.59 5.05 21.32
CA LYS A 340 7.85 3.92 21.89
C LYS A 340 6.59 3.59 21.09
N TRP A 341 5.80 4.57 20.72
CA TRP A 341 4.49 4.37 20.11
C TRP A 341 4.54 4.42 18.59
N PHE A 342 3.82 3.50 17.95
CA PHE A 342 3.66 3.48 16.50
C PHE A 342 2.24 3.08 16.09
N GLY A 343 1.83 3.59 14.93
CA GLY A 343 0.67 3.09 14.19
C GLY A 343 1.11 2.16 13.07
N THR A 344 0.26 1.23 12.67
CA THR A 344 0.53 0.31 11.57
C THR A 344 -0.72 0.04 10.72
N MET A 345 -0.50 -0.15 9.43
CA MET A 345 -1.50 -0.60 8.46
C MET A 345 -0.87 -1.74 7.66
N THR A 346 -1.39 -2.95 7.81
CA THR A 346 -0.83 -4.17 7.21
C THR A 346 -1.88 -4.95 6.44
N LEU A 347 -1.49 -5.60 5.35
CA LEU A 347 -2.29 -6.58 4.64
C LEU A 347 -1.81 -7.97 5.05
N LYS A 348 -2.71 -8.78 5.59
CA LYS A 348 -2.46 -10.21 5.82
C LYS A 348 -2.99 -11.01 4.64
N SER A 349 -2.22 -11.97 4.13
CA SER A 349 -2.59 -12.85 3.03
C SER A 349 -2.10 -14.29 3.24
N HIS A 350 -2.66 -15.23 2.49
CA HIS A 350 -2.17 -16.59 2.33
C HIS A 350 -1.75 -16.75 0.87
N GLY A 351 -0.44 -16.73 0.62
CA GLY A 351 0.09 -16.54 -0.73
C GLY A 351 -0.48 -15.26 -1.37
N ALA A 352 -1.14 -15.41 -2.52
CA ALA A 352 -1.74 -14.30 -3.26
C ALA A 352 -3.18 -13.93 -2.82
N ARG A 353 -3.77 -14.64 -1.83
CA ARG A 353 -5.13 -14.39 -1.36
C ARG A 353 -5.14 -13.52 -0.10
N ALA A 354 -5.67 -12.31 -0.20
CA ALA A 354 -5.81 -11.42 0.96
C ALA A 354 -6.79 -12.00 1.98
N GLU A 355 -6.48 -11.94 3.28
CA GLU A 355 -7.47 -12.18 4.34
C GLU A 355 -8.10 -10.86 4.82
N GLY A 356 -7.30 -9.80 4.92
CA GLY A 356 -7.79 -8.52 5.44
C GLY A 356 -6.71 -7.46 5.60
N VAL A 357 -7.12 -6.19 5.49
CA VAL A 357 -6.32 -5.05 5.96
C VAL A 357 -6.51 -4.88 7.45
N GLU A 358 -5.40 -4.84 8.17
CA GLU A 358 -5.29 -4.70 9.60
C GLU A 358 -4.78 -3.29 9.94
N PHE A 359 -5.52 -2.56 10.76
CA PHE A 359 -5.05 -1.30 11.35
C PHE A 359 -4.67 -1.56 12.80
N GLY A 360 -3.56 -1.01 13.26
CA GLY A 360 -3.10 -1.27 14.62
C GLY A 360 -2.29 -0.16 15.25
N VAL A 361 -2.18 -0.28 16.56
CA VAL A 361 -1.33 0.54 17.42
C VAL A 361 -0.45 -0.39 18.22
N GLY A 362 0.81 -0.01 18.37
CA GLY A 362 1.76 -0.78 19.15
C GLY A 362 2.71 0.07 19.96
N VAL A 363 3.34 -0.60 20.92
CA VAL A 363 4.41 -0.07 21.75
C VAL A 363 5.68 -0.89 21.54
N ARG A 364 6.82 -0.21 21.42
CA ARG A 364 8.18 -0.76 21.34
C ARG A 364 8.92 -0.37 22.62
N LEU A 365 9.37 -1.35 23.39
CA LEU A 365 9.99 -1.22 24.71
C LEU A 365 11.47 -1.56 24.68
#